data_AF-A0A9P6KMW4-F1
#
_entry.id   AF-A0A9P6KMW4-F1
#
_cell.length_a   1.000
_cell.length_b   1.000
_cell.length_c   1.000
_cell.angle_alpha   90.00
_cell.angle_beta   90.00
_cell.angle_gamma   90.00
#
_symmetry.space_group_name_H-M   'P 1'
#
loop_
_entity.id
_entity.type
_entity.pdbx_description
1 polymer ?
#
loop_
_entity_poly.entity_id
_entity_poly.type
_entity_poly.pdbx_seq_one_letter_code
_entity_poly.pdbx_strand_id
1 'polypeptide(L)'
;MKAAFVLGNSFALSAVSATVRAKSVDNGTENAATQVLRESMGWTDMYYDAEVGYLYNLDSKALLNDTRSSAWYAAGLLARNEGNDAEEAAKIVKNIIVGQHKNVKFKAVGYGTMQLALTYLPTSGTGTTRSTRKNPRYRVGGVNDDILYPSYSIPAIMRAFMSGWVGRKLNDSNMTSSGEAYAKDIVTLFDRADILSEFNSGTYAGVSLYALTLWAKYLPPSSLMGQHGADMIGKTWATLGRLSIAHLKNVAGPWDRSYVYDMERYLSIFALHIWTLVGKTDAPINAKPWTMGHKDDFAIGPRIAILAPFHNTLVPKDTLSALRAFPGPHANLTIGAETFSENVIGGPAKNPSSFNPPVVQWSRKDASVGWLTLYAQTEELRAVASDGILALEYPQGNETSTFTFLVGQTRAAGRGTLRAGAMSRASKSVSGSRDICNLLTCCCDFEFWNFTYGMPEGSGGIPQISLSFELE
;
A
#
# COMPACT_ATOMS: atom_id res chain seq x y z
N MET A 1 -57.36 60.49 8.19
CA MET A 1 -57.59 59.62 9.37
C MET A 1 -57.55 58.17 8.91
N LYS A 2 -56.78 57.34 9.64
CA LYS A 2 -56.76 55.85 9.76
C LYS A 2 -57.63 55.04 8.77
N ALA A 3 -57.16 53.97 8.13
CA ALA A 3 -56.45 52.84 8.72
C ALA A 3 -55.73 51.97 7.68
N ALA A 4 -54.75 51.22 8.19
CA ALA A 4 -53.88 50.27 7.50
C ALA A 4 -54.56 48.93 7.20
N PHE A 5 -54.08 48.23 6.17
CA PHE A 5 -53.78 46.78 6.22
C PHE A 5 -52.75 46.46 5.15
N VAL A 6 -51.53 46.12 5.60
CA VAL A 6 -50.44 45.60 4.77
C VAL A 6 -50.59 44.08 4.76
N LEU A 7 -50.84 43.49 3.60
CA LEU A 7 -50.74 42.05 3.37
C LEU A 7 -49.33 41.76 2.86
N GLY A 8 -48.55 41.08 3.70
CA GLY A 8 -47.23 40.58 3.36
C GLY A 8 -47.32 39.43 2.37
N ASN A 9 -46.60 39.55 1.26
CA ASN A 9 -46.29 38.43 0.39
C ASN A 9 -44.89 37.92 0.73
N SER A 10 -44.86 36.71 1.26
CA SER A 10 -43.69 35.89 1.52
C SER A 10 -42.92 35.65 0.22
N PHE A 11 -41.69 36.19 0.13
CA PHE A 11 -40.71 35.72 -0.83
C PHE A 11 -40.11 34.40 -0.30
N ALA A 12 -40.68 33.27 -0.73
CA ALA A 12 -39.99 32.00 -0.67
C ALA A 12 -38.94 31.97 -1.79
N LEU A 13 -37.67 32.19 -1.45
CA LEU A 13 -36.56 31.78 -2.31
C LEU A 13 -36.50 30.25 -2.29
N SER A 14 -37.09 29.61 -3.30
CA SER A 14 -36.76 28.24 -3.65
C SER A 14 -35.42 28.25 -4.42
N ALA A 15 -34.32 28.16 -3.69
CA ALA A 15 -33.05 27.75 -4.28
C ALA A 15 -33.19 26.28 -4.70
N VAL A 16 -33.51 26.05 -5.97
CA VAL A 16 -33.37 24.73 -6.59
C VAL A 16 -31.88 24.48 -6.68
N SER A 17 -31.33 23.80 -5.66
CA SER A 17 -30.01 23.20 -5.70
C SER A 17 -30.06 22.11 -6.78
N ALA A 18 -29.67 22.47 -7.99
CA ALA A 18 -29.42 21.51 -9.05
C ALA A 18 -28.16 20.72 -8.65
N THR A 19 -28.38 19.65 -7.89
CA THR A 19 -27.42 18.57 -7.75
C THR A 19 -27.24 18.00 -9.15
N VAL A 20 -26.17 18.40 -9.83
CA VAL A 20 -25.69 17.67 -10.99
C VAL A 20 -25.22 16.33 -10.46
N ARG A 21 -26.15 15.37 -10.45
CA ARG A 21 -25.86 13.96 -10.30
C ARG A 21 -24.91 13.63 -11.44
N ALA A 22 -23.63 13.45 -11.13
CA ALA A 22 -22.67 12.89 -12.08
C ALA A 22 -23.24 11.56 -12.57
N LYS A 23 -23.76 11.54 -13.80
CA LYS A 23 -24.11 10.29 -14.47
C LYS A 23 -22.81 9.53 -14.64
N SER A 24 -22.67 8.40 -13.95
CA SER A 24 -21.66 7.40 -14.28
C SER A 24 -21.99 6.82 -15.66
N VAL A 25 -21.54 7.50 -16.70
CA VAL A 25 -21.57 6.96 -18.06
C VAL A 25 -20.31 6.11 -18.19
N ASP A 26 -20.48 4.81 -18.02
CA ASP A 26 -19.50 3.81 -18.46
C ASP A 26 -19.50 3.82 -19.99
N ASN A 27 -18.74 4.74 -20.57
CA ASN A 27 -18.49 4.78 -22.01
C ASN A 27 -17.23 3.95 -22.25
N GLY A 28 -17.39 2.75 -22.81
CA GLY A 28 -16.29 1.83 -23.19
C GLY A 28 -15.33 2.36 -24.26
N THR A 29 -15.18 3.67 -24.41
CA THR A 29 -14.27 4.40 -25.30
C THR A 29 -13.18 5.18 -24.55
N GLU A 30 -13.25 5.25 -23.23
CA GLU A 30 -12.26 5.96 -22.41
C GLU A 30 -11.01 5.10 -22.18
N ASN A 31 -9.82 5.67 -22.40
CA ASN A 31 -8.56 5.01 -22.05
C ASN A 31 -8.59 4.67 -20.54
N ALA A 32 -8.21 3.46 -20.15
CA ALA A 32 -8.23 2.98 -18.77
C ALA A 32 -7.54 3.94 -17.78
N ALA A 33 -6.47 4.63 -18.19
CA ALA A 33 -5.84 5.66 -17.37
C ALA A 33 -6.79 6.85 -17.07
N THR A 34 -7.53 7.34 -18.06
CA THR A 34 -8.52 8.40 -17.88
C THR A 34 -9.67 7.92 -16.98
N GLN A 35 -10.09 6.65 -17.11
CA GLN A 35 -11.10 6.06 -16.22
C GLN A 35 -10.63 6.04 -14.75
N VAL A 36 -9.37 5.65 -14.48
CA VAL A 36 -8.76 5.72 -13.15
C VAL A 36 -8.77 7.16 -12.62
N LEU A 37 -8.34 8.14 -13.43
CA LEU A 37 -8.34 9.55 -13.05
C LEU A 37 -9.75 10.01 -12.67
N ARG A 38 -10.73 9.81 -13.56
CA ARG A 38 -12.10 10.28 -13.36
C ARG A 38 -12.75 9.65 -12.14
N GLU A 39 -12.65 8.33 -11.97
CA GLU A 39 -13.29 7.64 -10.86
C GLU A 39 -12.63 7.96 -9.51
N SER A 40 -11.30 8.05 -9.47
CA SER A 40 -10.60 8.45 -8.24
C SER A 40 -10.91 9.91 -7.86
N MET A 41 -10.91 10.82 -8.83
CA MET A 41 -11.28 12.22 -8.62
C MET A 41 -12.72 12.36 -8.13
N GLY A 42 -13.68 11.71 -8.81
CA GLY A 42 -15.09 11.74 -8.41
C GLY A 42 -15.31 11.17 -7.01
N TRP A 43 -14.48 10.23 -6.55
CA TRP A 43 -14.52 9.76 -5.18
C TRP A 43 -13.95 10.77 -4.18
N THR A 44 -12.76 11.34 -4.46
CA THR A 44 -12.12 12.34 -3.59
C THR A 44 -12.90 13.65 -3.48
N ASP A 45 -13.61 14.04 -4.53
CA ASP A 45 -14.47 15.24 -4.53
C ASP A 45 -15.55 15.15 -3.43
N MET A 46 -16.03 13.94 -3.09
CA MET A 46 -17.13 13.76 -2.11
C MET A 46 -16.76 14.11 -0.67
N TYR A 47 -15.46 14.19 -0.35
CA TYR A 47 -14.97 14.47 1.01
C TYR A 47 -13.84 15.50 1.01
N TYR A 48 -13.78 16.33 -0.03
CA TYR A 48 -12.94 17.52 -0.05
C TYR A 48 -13.56 18.66 0.74
N ASP A 49 -12.84 19.15 1.74
CA ASP A 49 -13.18 20.36 2.46
C ASP A 49 -12.58 21.56 1.72
N ALA A 50 -13.40 22.20 0.87
CA ALA A 50 -12.99 23.37 0.12
C ALA A 50 -12.76 24.61 0.99
N GLU A 51 -13.32 24.68 2.20
CA GLU A 51 -13.07 25.78 3.14
C GLU A 51 -11.65 25.68 3.69
N VAL A 52 -11.28 24.48 4.15
CA VAL A 52 -9.96 24.21 4.75
C VAL A 52 -8.88 23.95 3.71
N GLY A 53 -9.23 23.48 2.52
CA GLY A 53 -8.29 23.12 1.47
C GLY A 53 -7.57 21.79 1.73
N TYR A 54 -8.30 20.79 2.21
CA TYR A 54 -7.83 19.42 2.44
C TYR A 54 -8.97 18.41 2.31
N LEU A 55 -8.66 17.16 1.97
CA LEU A 55 -9.56 16.03 2.14
C LEU A 55 -9.78 15.72 3.64
N TYR A 56 -10.99 15.29 4.00
CA TYR A 56 -11.24 14.66 5.30
C TYR A 56 -10.52 13.31 5.41
N ASN A 57 -10.08 12.97 6.62
CA ASN A 57 -9.57 11.66 6.98
C ASN A 57 -10.75 10.75 7.32
N LEU A 58 -11.00 9.75 6.47
CA LEU A 58 -12.16 8.88 6.57
C LEU A 58 -12.05 7.84 7.71
N ASP A 59 -10.85 7.63 8.24
CA ASP A 59 -10.58 6.69 9.34
C ASP A 59 -10.54 7.39 10.71
N SER A 60 -10.64 8.73 10.72
CA SER A 60 -10.55 9.52 11.94
C SER A 60 -11.90 9.60 12.67
N LYS A 61 -11.90 9.30 13.97
CA LYS A 61 -13.07 9.47 14.86
C LYS A 61 -13.44 10.93 15.11
N ALA A 62 -12.49 11.83 14.97
CA ALA A 62 -12.72 13.28 14.92
C ALA A 62 -12.67 13.71 13.45
N LEU A 63 -13.43 14.72 13.03
CA LEU A 63 -13.39 15.26 11.66
C LEU A 63 -12.04 15.95 11.37
N LEU A 64 -10.99 15.15 11.24
CA LEU A 64 -9.63 15.59 10.93
C LEU A 64 -9.42 15.53 9.42
N ASN A 65 -8.48 16.31 8.92
CA ASN A 65 -8.07 16.29 7.52
C ASN A 65 -6.80 15.46 7.31
N ASP A 66 -6.62 14.92 6.10
CA ASP A 66 -5.44 14.12 5.73
C ASP A 66 -4.52 14.85 4.74
N THR A 67 -3.27 15.09 5.13
CA THR A 67 -2.28 15.79 4.30
C THR A 67 -1.85 14.97 3.08
N ARG A 68 -1.70 13.66 3.24
CA ARG A 68 -1.10 12.78 2.22
C ARG A 68 -2.01 12.67 1.00
N SER A 69 -3.25 12.26 1.22
CA SER A 69 -4.27 12.11 0.18
C SER A 69 -4.60 13.46 -0.44
N SER A 70 -4.59 14.55 0.34
CA SER A 70 -4.77 15.91 -0.22
C SER A 70 -3.67 16.29 -1.20
N ALA A 71 -2.40 15.96 -0.91
CA ALA A 71 -1.31 16.19 -1.85
C ALA A 71 -1.49 15.41 -3.16
N TRP A 72 -2.12 14.23 -3.09
CA TRP A 72 -2.38 13.39 -4.27
C TRP A 72 -3.55 13.92 -5.07
N TYR A 73 -4.60 14.36 -4.38
CA TYR A 73 -5.76 15.03 -4.96
C TYR A 73 -5.38 16.34 -5.66
N ALA A 74 -4.47 17.15 -5.09
CA ALA A 74 -3.96 18.34 -5.76
C ALA A 74 -3.34 18.06 -7.14
N ALA A 75 -2.64 16.93 -7.30
CA ALA A 75 -2.14 16.52 -8.61
C ALA A 75 -3.27 16.14 -9.58
N GLY A 76 -4.35 15.55 -9.06
CA GLY A 76 -5.53 15.22 -9.85
C GLY A 76 -6.35 16.44 -10.26
N LEU A 77 -6.51 17.42 -9.36
CA LEU A 77 -7.08 18.73 -9.68
C LEU A 77 -6.31 19.39 -10.84
N LEU A 78 -4.99 19.42 -10.79
CA LEU A 78 -4.17 19.98 -11.88
C LEU A 78 -4.29 19.17 -13.19
N ALA A 79 -4.53 17.86 -13.12
CA ALA A 79 -4.70 17.03 -14.30
C ALA A 79 -6.11 17.14 -14.92
N ARG A 80 -7.14 17.31 -14.09
CA ARG A 80 -8.52 17.58 -14.52
C ARG A 80 -8.62 19.00 -15.08
N ASN A 81 -8.08 19.97 -14.36
CA ASN A 81 -7.95 21.37 -14.76
C ASN A 81 -9.28 22.01 -15.19
N GLU A 82 -10.36 21.72 -14.46
CA GLU A 82 -11.69 22.27 -14.71
C GLU A 82 -12.06 23.30 -13.64
N GLY A 83 -12.80 24.35 -14.03
CA GLY A 83 -13.32 25.36 -13.08
C GLY A 83 -12.22 25.99 -12.21
N ASN A 84 -12.33 25.82 -10.89
CA ASN A 84 -11.38 26.32 -9.90
C ASN A 84 -10.33 25.27 -9.45
N ASP A 85 -10.20 24.15 -10.15
CA ASP A 85 -9.27 23.06 -9.77
C ASP A 85 -7.84 23.56 -9.54
N ALA A 86 -7.33 24.44 -10.43
CA ALA A 86 -5.98 24.99 -10.30
C ALA A 86 -5.81 25.87 -9.04
N GLU A 87 -6.85 26.60 -8.66
CA GLU A 87 -6.87 27.45 -7.46
C GLU A 87 -6.90 26.59 -6.19
N GLU A 88 -7.75 25.55 -6.17
CA GLU A 88 -7.85 24.59 -5.06
C GLU A 88 -6.57 23.76 -4.92
N ALA A 89 -5.96 23.32 -6.03
CA ALA A 89 -4.67 22.65 -6.00
C ALA A 89 -3.58 23.56 -5.41
N ALA A 90 -3.53 24.83 -5.83
CA ALA A 90 -2.59 25.79 -5.28
C ALA A 90 -2.85 26.06 -3.79
N LYS A 91 -4.11 26.10 -3.36
CA LYS A 91 -4.51 26.22 -1.95
C LYS A 91 -3.99 25.04 -1.12
N ILE A 92 -4.24 23.81 -1.56
CA ILE A 92 -3.73 22.60 -0.89
C ILE A 92 -2.20 22.66 -0.77
N VAL A 93 -1.49 22.92 -1.87
CA VAL A 93 -0.01 22.95 -1.87
C VAL A 93 0.52 24.02 -0.91
N LYS A 94 -0.05 25.23 -0.91
CA LYS A 94 0.32 26.30 0.03
C LYS A 94 0.09 25.86 1.48
N ASN A 95 -1.08 25.27 1.76
CA ASN A 95 -1.41 24.81 3.10
C ASN A 95 -0.45 23.72 3.60
N ILE A 96 -0.02 22.80 2.73
CA ILE A 96 0.95 21.75 3.07
C ILE A 96 2.31 22.37 3.41
N ILE A 97 2.78 23.33 2.61
CA ILE A 97 4.04 24.03 2.86
C ILE A 97 4.00 24.81 4.18
N VAL A 98 2.88 25.48 4.48
CA VAL A 98 2.68 26.22 5.73
C VAL A 98 2.63 25.26 6.93
N GLY A 99 1.95 24.12 6.79
CA GLY A 99 1.82 23.09 7.83
C GLY A 99 3.08 22.28 8.10
N GLN A 100 4.17 22.51 7.38
CA GLN A 100 5.44 21.82 7.60
C GLN A 100 6.06 22.24 8.94
N HIS A 101 6.39 21.28 9.79
CA HIS A 101 7.14 21.55 11.01
C HIS A 101 8.56 22.05 10.69
N LYS A 102 8.94 23.17 11.31
CA LYS A 102 10.24 23.84 11.09
C LYS A 102 11.20 23.71 12.28
N ASN A 103 10.75 23.17 13.40
CA ASN A 103 11.52 23.14 14.65
C ASN A 103 12.40 21.87 14.77
N VAL A 104 13.71 22.05 14.63
CA VAL A 104 14.73 21.00 14.72
C VAL A 104 15.01 20.49 16.15
N LYS A 105 14.49 21.13 17.21
CA LYS A 105 14.74 20.70 18.61
C LYS A 105 13.94 19.47 19.03
N PHE A 106 12.89 19.13 18.30
CA PHE A 106 12.20 17.86 18.51
C PHE A 106 12.94 16.78 17.71
N LYS A 107 13.70 15.92 18.41
CA LYS A 107 14.45 14.79 17.82
C LYS A 107 13.57 13.83 16.97
N ALA A 108 12.24 13.95 17.04
CA ALA A 108 11.25 13.17 16.31
C ALA A 108 10.47 13.92 15.19
N VAL A 109 10.71 15.24 15.01
CA VAL A 109 9.95 16.10 14.08
C VAL A 109 10.95 16.95 13.30
N GLY A 110 11.26 16.56 12.08
CA GLY A 110 12.16 17.30 11.18
C GLY A 110 11.39 17.98 10.05
N TYR A 111 12.07 18.72 9.17
CA TYR A 111 11.51 19.14 7.88
C TYR A 111 10.81 17.96 7.18
N GLY A 112 9.67 18.13 6.51
CA GLY A 112 8.93 17.02 5.91
C GLY A 112 8.05 16.21 6.87
N THR A 113 8.09 16.50 8.18
CA THR A 113 6.96 16.22 9.07
C THR A 113 5.91 17.32 8.87
N MET A 114 4.70 16.95 8.51
CA MET A 114 3.57 17.87 8.37
C MET A 114 2.68 17.78 9.60
N GLN A 115 2.18 18.93 10.07
CA GLN A 115 1.13 18.97 11.06
C GLN A 115 -0.10 18.25 10.47
N LEU A 116 -0.71 17.32 11.22
CA LEU A 116 -2.10 16.94 10.92
C LEU A 116 -2.88 18.25 10.92
N ALA A 117 -3.57 18.57 9.84
CA ALA A 117 -4.37 19.78 9.74
C ALA A 117 -5.42 19.73 10.87
N LEU A 118 -5.06 20.32 12.00
CA LEU A 118 -5.92 20.57 13.13
C LEU A 118 -6.32 22.02 12.97
N THR A 119 -7.63 22.19 12.81
CA THR A 119 -8.44 23.27 13.36
C THR A 119 -7.66 24.51 13.76
N TYR A 120 -8.06 25.63 13.16
CA TYR A 120 -7.89 26.96 13.71
C TYR A 120 -8.30 26.98 15.19
N LEU A 121 -7.38 26.61 16.08
CA LEU A 121 -7.50 26.81 17.51
C LEU A 121 -6.70 28.09 17.78
N PRO A 122 -7.35 29.17 18.23
CA PRO A 122 -6.63 30.33 18.72
C PRO A 122 -5.75 29.87 19.88
N THR A 123 -4.54 30.41 19.89
CA THR A 123 -3.55 30.45 20.98
C THR A 123 -4.00 29.83 22.32
N SER A 124 -3.18 28.89 22.81
CA SER A 124 -3.20 28.21 24.13
C SER A 124 -3.85 26.82 24.15
N GLY A 125 -3.04 25.79 23.87
CA GLY A 125 -3.43 24.39 24.09
C GLY A 125 -2.28 23.44 23.84
N THR A 126 -1.77 22.80 24.89
CA THR A 126 -0.63 21.87 24.90
C THR A 126 -0.97 20.48 24.33
N GLY A 127 -1.75 20.43 23.24
CA GLY A 127 -2.15 19.17 22.59
C GLY A 127 -1.12 18.73 21.55
N THR A 128 -0.12 17.95 21.95
CA THR A 128 0.81 17.30 21.01
C THR A 128 0.13 16.12 20.31
N THR A 129 -0.34 16.31 19.07
CA THR A 129 -0.63 15.19 18.17
C THR A 129 0.67 14.77 17.46
N ARG A 130 1.11 13.54 17.73
CA ARG A 130 2.39 12.98 17.32
C ARG A 130 2.29 12.48 15.87
N SER A 131 2.81 13.24 14.92
CA SER A 131 3.19 12.75 13.59
C SER A 131 4.71 12.67 13.57
N THR A 132 5.29 11.48 13.53
CA THR A 132 6.76 11.28 13.53
C THR A 132 7.21 10.82 12.15
N ARG A 133 7.37 11.74 11.20
CA ARG A 133 8.08 11.46 9.93
C ARG A 133 9.24 12.43 9.76
N LYS A 134 10.43 12.04 10.25
CA LYS A 134 11.69 12.81 10.17
C LYS A 134 12.03 13.27 8.73
N ASN A 135 12.84 14.32 8.62
CA ASN A 135 13.34 14.84 7.35
C ASN A 135 14.12 13.82 6.54
N PRO A 136 13.65 13.42 5.34
CA PRO A 136 14.33 12.44 4.50
C PRO A 136 15.81 12.72 4.29
N ARG A 137 16.26 13.99 4.29
CA ARG A 137 17.69 14.33 4.14
C ARG A 137 18.57 13.82 5.29
N TYR A 138 18.07 13.79 6.52
CA TYR A 138 18.83 13.40 7.72
C TYR A 138 18.48 12.01 8.25
N ARG A 139 17.59 11.29 7.56
CA ARG A 139 17.25 9.91 7.91
C ARG A 139 18.36 9.01 7.39
N VAL A 140 19.16 8.46 8.28
CA VAL A 140 20.21 7.49 7.94
C VAL A 140 19.95 6.26 8.81
N GLY A 141 19.69 5.12 8.17
CA GLY A 141 19.49 3.86 8.88
C GLY A 141 20.58 3.63 9.93
N GLY A 142 20.16 3.42 11.18
CA GLY A 142 21.06 3.15 12.31
C GLY A 142 21.55 4.41 13.05
N VAL A 143 21.28 5.61 12.54
CA VAL A 143 21.59 6.87 13.21
C VAL A 143 20.35 7.40 13.93
N ASN A 144 20.45 7.64 15.24
CA ASN A 144 19.34 8.12 16.08
C ASN A 144 18.06 7.28 15.92
N ASP A 145 18.22 5.96 15.88
CA ASP A 145 17.14 4.97 15.72
C ASP A 145 16.32 5.12 14.43
N ASP A 146 16.88 5.75 13.39
CA ASP A 146 16.22 5.80 12.09
C ASP A 146 16.32 4.45 11.36
N ILE A 147 15.27 4.13 10.62
CA ILE A 147 15.13 2.88 9.86
C ILE A 147 15.22 3.09 8.34
N LEU A 148 15.57 4.29 7.86
CA LEU A 148 15.72 4.55 6.42
C LEU A 148 17.04 3.96 5.91
N TYR A 149 17.04 2.65 5.72
CA TYR A 149 18.07 1.92 5.00
C TYR A 149 17.73 1.85 3.51
N PRO A 150 18.72 1.69 2.61
CA PRO A 150 18.46 1.40 1.20
C PRO A 150 17.59 0.15 1.00
N SER A 151 17.66 -0.81 1.92
CA SER A 151 16.81 -2.02 1.92
C SER A 151 15.33 -1.73 2.20
N TYR A 152 15.00 -0.62 2.87
CA TYR A 152 13.62 -0.16 3.03
C TYR A 152 13.20 0.60 1.76
N SER A 153 12.97 -0.19 0.71
CA SER A 153 12.92 0.18 -0.71
C SER A 153 12.04 1.39 -1.04
N ILE A 154 10.81 1.48 -0.52
CA ILE A 154 9.88 2.53 -0.95
C ILE A 154 10.33 3.93 -0.50
N PRO A 155 10.50 4.20 0.82
CA PRO A 155 11.05 5.47 1.26
C PRO A 155 12.44 5.74 0.69
N ALA A 156 13.22 4.68 0.45
CA ALA A 156 14.55 4.77 -0.12
C ALA A 156 14.53 5.34 -1.55
N ILE A 157 13.75 4.75 -2.45
CA ILE A 157 13.60 5.19 -3.85
C ILE A 157 13.09 6.63 -3.92
N MET A 158 12.10 6.94 -3.08
CA MET A 158 11.55 8.29 -2.98
C MET A 158 12.57 9.32 -2.48
N ARG A 159 13.43 8.96 -1.51
CA ARG A 159 14.48 9.86 -1.01
C ARG A 159 15.49 10.19 -2.10
N ALA A 160 15.95 9.18 -2.85
CA ALA A 160 16.90 9.39 -3.94
C ALA A 160 16.29 10.32 -5.00
N PHE A 161 15.04 10.04 -5.41
CA PHE A 161 14.31 10.87 -6.36
C PHE A 161 14.21 12.32 -5.88
N MET A 162 13.67 12.54 -4.68
CA MET A 162 13.44 13.88 -4.15
C MET A 162 14.75 14.66 -4.03
N SER A 163 15.83 14.03 -3.57
CA SER A 163 17.12 14.70 -3.40
C SER A 163 17.75 15.01 -4.76
N GLY A 164 17.82 14.03 -5.66
CA GLY A 164 18.49 14.18 -6.94
C GLY A 164 17.70 15.01 -7.97
N TRP A 165 16.37 15.00 -7.94
CA TRP A 165 15.55 15.82 -8.82
C TRP A 165 15.51 17.28 -8.35
N VAL A 166 15.25 17.52 -7.05
CA VAL A 166 15.24 18.90 -6.50
C VAL A 166 16.64 19.51 -6.58
N GLY A 167 17.69 18.74 -6.28
CA GLY A 167 19.07 19.21 -6.40
C GLY A 167 19.37 19.75 -7.80
N ARG A 168 18.99 19.01 -8.84
CA ARG A 168 19.14 19.47 -10.23
C ARG A 168 18.29 20.70 -10.55
N LYS A 169 17.05 20.74 -10.10
CA LYS A 169 16.15 21.88 -10.35
C LYS A 169 16.60 23.17 -9.69
N LEU A 170 17.28 23.08 -8.55
CA LEU A 170 17.80 24.22 -7.79
C LEU A 170 19.29 24.48 -8.02
N ASN A 171 19.95 23.71 -8.88
CA ASN A 171 21.40 23.71 -9.07
C ASN A 171 22.19 23.53 -7.75
N ASP A 172 21.69 22.69 -6.86
CA ASP A 172 22.32 22.30 -5.59
C ASP A 172 23.11 20.99 -5.78
N SER A 173 24.44 21.12 -5.81
CA SER A 173 25.36 20.00 -6.01
C SER A 173 25.30 18.98 -4.88
N ASN A 174 25.13 19.43 -3.63
CA ASN A 174 25.11 18.54 -2.46
C ASN A 174 23.86 17.66 -2.46
N MET A 175 22.70 18.24 -2.76
CA MET A 175 21.46 17.48 -2.92
C MET A 175 21.53 16.51 -4.09
N THR A 176 22.10 16.95 -5.21
CA THR A 176 22.27 16.12 -6.41
C THR A 176 23.13 14.91 -6.09
N SER A 177 24.33 15.12 -5.53
CA SER A 177 25.25 14.05 -5.14
C SER A 177 24.65 13.13 -4.07
N SER A 178 23.90 13.66 -3.10
CA SER A 178 23.22 12.84 -2.09
C SER A 178 22.15 11.93 -2.70
N GLY A 179 21.38 12.43 -3.68
CA GLY A 179 20.41 11.62 -4.41
C GLY A 179 21.07 10.49 -5.21
N GLU A 180 22.16 10.80 -5.91
CA GLU A 180 22.93 9.80 -6.69
C GLU A 180 23.59 8.74 -5.81
N ALA A 181 24.18 9.14 -4.68
CA ALA A 181 24.78 8.19 -3.74
C ALA A 181 23.73 7.18 -3.21
N TYR A 182 22.55 7.68 -2.86
CA TYR A 182 21.48 6.81 -2.38
C TYR A 182 20.88 5.93 -3.49
N ALA A 183 20.79 6.45 -4.72
CA ALA A 183 20.42 5.65 -5.88
C ALA A 183 21.42 4.51 -6.14
N LYS A 184 22.73 4.77 -5.99
CA LYS A 184 23.77 3.76 -6.13
C LYS A 184 23.59 2.60 -5.15
N ASP A 185 23.28 2.87 -3.89
CA ASP A 185 23.06 1.82 -2.89
C ASP A 185 21.83 0.97 -3.23
N ILE A 186 20.75 1.59 -3.71
CA ILE A 186 19.53 0.90 -4.14
C ILE A 186 19.80 0.02 -5.37
N VAL A 187 20.48 0.55 -6.38
CA VAL A 187 20.84 -0.20 -7.60
C VAL A 187 21.75 -1.37 -7.23
N THR A 188 22.73 -1.16 -6.35
CA THR A 188 23.63 -2.22 -5.87
C THR A 188 22.85 -3.36 -5.20
N LEU A 189 21.82 -3.04 -4.40
CA LEU A 189 20.96 -4.06 -3.81
C LEU A 189 20.10 -4.78 -4.86
N PHE A 190 19.56 -4.01 -5.81
CA PHE A 190 18.70 -4.54 -6.87
C PHE A 190 19.45 -5.54 -7.77
N ASP A 191 20.65 -5.18 -8.20
CA ASP A 191 21.47 -5.97 -9.12
C ASP A 191 21.91 -7.33 -8.53
N ARG A 192 21.75 -7.55 -7.22
CA ARG A 192 22.02 -8.85 -6.59
C ARG A 192 21.06 -9.95 -7.03
N ALA A 193 19.83 -9.58 -7.37
CA ALA A 193 18.75 -10.54 -7.61
C ALA A 193 17.71 -10.07 -8.66
N ASP A 194 17.98 -8.96 -9.36
CA ASP A 194 17.07 -8.34 -10.33
C ASP A 194 15.68 -8.02 -9.73
N ILE A 195 15.67 -7.67 -8.45
CA ILE A 195 14.45 -7.37 -7.68
C ILE A 195 14.73 -6.37 -6.57
N LEU A 196 13.71 -5.61 -6.19
CA LEU A 196 13.79 -4.73 -5.02
C LEU A 196 14.08 -5.54 -3.75
N SER A 197 14.79 -4.91 -2.82
CA SER A 197 15.16 -5.50 -1.54
C SER A 197 14.00 -5.80 -0.60
N GLU A 198 12.82 -5.22 -0.85
CA GLU A 198 11.57 -5.65 -0.23
C GLU A 198 10.72 -6.34 -1.29
N PHE A 199 10.32 -7.57 -1.00
CA PHE A 199 9.30 -8.30 -1.74
C PHE A 199 7.92 -7.79 -1.31
N ASN A 200 7.53 -6.65 -1.88
CA ASN A 200 6.36 -5.90 -1.47
C ASN A 200 5.03 -6.51 -1.96
N SER A 201 3.98 -6.47 -1.11
CA SER A 201 2.62 -6.80 -1.54
C SER A 201 1.97 -5.69 -2.39
N GLY A 202 0.76 -5.93 -2.90
CA GLY A 202 0.10 -5.07 -3.89
C GLY A 202 0.15 -3.56 -3.62
N THR A 203 -0.11 -3.09 -2.40
CA THR A 203 -0.02 -1.63 -2.13
C THR A 203 1.40 -1.11 -2.26
N TYR A 204 2.35 -1.79 -1.65
CA TYR A 204 3.73 -1.35 -1.59
C TYR A 204 4.47 -1.54 -2.92
N ALA A 205 4.17 -2.61 -3.66
CA ALA A 205 4.63 -2.81 -5.03
C ALA A 205 4.14 -1.67 -5.93
N GLY A 206 2.87 -1.27 -5.80
CA GLY A 206 2.30 -0.15 -6.54
C GLY A 206 3.00 1.20 -6.25
N VAL A 207 3.35 1.47 -4.99
CA VAL A 207 4.12 2.68 -4.64
C VAL A 207 5.55 2.61 -5.18
N SER A 208 6.20 1.44 -5.12
CA SER A 208 7.55 1.23 -5.66
C SER A 208 7.59 1.51 -7.17
N LEU A 209 6.64 0.96 -7.92
CA LEU A 209 6.49 1.20 -9.35
C LEU A 209 6.25 2.68 -9.65
N TYR A 210 5.39 3.35 -8.89
CA TYR A 210 5.19 4.80 -9.01
C TYR A 210 6.51 5.56 -8.79
N ALA A 211 7.27 5.24 -7.72
CA ALA A 211 8.52 5.90 -7.40
C ALA A 211 9.62 5.69 -8.46
N LEU A 212 9.77 4.46 -8.97
CA LEU A 212 10.70 4.17 -10.06
C LEU A 212 10.27 4.85 -11.38
N THR A 213 8.97 5.04 -11.60
CA THR A 213 8.50 5.80 -12.77
C THR A 213 8.98 7.23 -12.73
N LEU A 214 9.03 7.83 -11.53
CA LEU A 214 9.58 9.17 -11.37
C LEU A 214 11.07 9.22 -11.72
N TRP A 215 11.83 8.18 -11.36
CA TRP A 215 13.24 8.03 -11.77
C TRP A 215 13.35 7.99 -13.30
N ALA A 216 12.68 7.03 -13.93
CA ALA A 216 12.76 6.79 -15.36
C ALA A 216 12.27 7.99 -16.21
N LYS A 217 11.23 8.70 -15.74
CA LYS A 217 10.61 9.79 -16.51
C LYS A 217 11.30 11.13 -16.34
N TYR A 218 11.75 11.46 -15.12
CA TYR A 218 12.11 12.83 -14.77
C TYR A 218 13.60 13.04 -14.47
N LEU A 219 14.40 11.98 -14.35
CA LEU A 219 15.85 12.12 -14.18
C LEU A 219 16.55 11.97 -15.53
N PRO A 220 17.60 12.76 -15.80
CA PRO A 220 18.31 12.71 -17.08
C PRO A 220 19.12 11.40 -17.21
N PRO A 221 19.49 10.98 -18.43
CA PRO A 221 20.35 9.81 -18.66
C PRO A 221 21.74 9.90 -18.01
N SER A 222 22.18 11.09 -17.56
CA SER A 222 23.41 11.27 -16.79
C SER A 222 23.26 10.94 -15.29
N SER A 223 22.04 10.70 -14.81
CA SER A 223 21.74 10.25 -13.45
C SER A 223 21.67 8.72 -13.41
N LEU A 224 22.16 8.08 -12.35
CA LEU A 224 21.97 6.65 -12.12
C LEU A 224 20.47 6.29 -12.12
N MET A 225 19.64 7.14 -11.53
CA MET A 225 18.19 6.94 -11.52
C MET A 225 17.59 6.94 -12.94
N GLY A 226 18.06 7.84 -13.81
CA GLY A 226 17.64 7.90 -15.21
C GLY A 226 18.15 6.73 -16.04
N GLN A 227 19.34 6.19 -15.70
CA GLN A 227 19.93 5.03 -16.36
C GLN A 227 19.22 3.72 -16.00
N HIS A 228 18.89 3.53 -14.73
CA HIS A 228 18.40 2.25 -14.21
C HIS A 228 16.88 2.18 -14.03
N GLY A 229 16.18 3.33 -13.91
CA GLY A 229 14.77 3.35 -13.56
C GLY A 229 13.88 2.51 -14.48
N ALA A 230 14.10 2.57 -15.79
CA ALA A 230 13.33 1.80 -16.77
C ALA A 230 13.55 0.28 -16.66
N ASP A 231 14.81 -0.15 -16.53
CA ASP A 231 15.18 -1.56 -16.37
C ASP A 231 14.60 -2.13 -15.06
N MET A 232 14.75 -1.40 -13.96
CA MET A 232 14.20 -1.80 -12.66
C MET A 232 12.68 -1.95 -12.69
N ILE A 233 11.95 -1.07 -13.40
CA ILE A 233 10.49 -1.20 -13.61
C ILE A 233 10.18 -2.49 -14.37
N GLY A 234 10.87 -2.74 -15.49
CA GLY A 234 10.62 -3.91 -16.33
C GLY A 234 10.83 -5.23 -15.57
N LYS A 235 11.94 -5.34 -14.83
CA LYS A 235 12.27 -6.51 -14.00
C LYS A 235 11.31 -6.69 -12.82
N THR A 236 10.92 -5.60 -12.14
CA THR A 236 9.92 -5.65 -11.06
C THR A 236 8.58 -6.15 -11.59
N TRP A 237 8.13 -5.67 -12.75
CA TRP A 237 6.93 -6.16 -13.43
C TRP A 237 7.03 -7.61 -13.89
N ALA A 238 8.20 -8.04 -14.36
CA ALA A 238 8.42 -9.44 -14.74
C ALA A 238 8.18 -10.37 -13.53
N THR A 239 8.67 -9.99 -12.35
CA THR A 239 8.42 -10.75 -11.11
C THR A 239 6.95 -10.70 -10.69
N LEU A 240 6.35 -9.51 -10.60
CA LEU A 240 4.95 -9.37 -10.19
C LEU A 240 3.99 -10.08 -11.16
N GLY A 241 4.30 -10.08 -12.46
CA GLY A 241 3.54 -10.81 -13.47
C GLY A 241 3.57 -12.32 -13.26
N ARG A 242 4.70 -12.89 -12.83
CA ARG A 242 4.81 -14.32 -12.48
C ARG A 242 4.01 -14.70 -11.23
N LEU A 243 3.83 -13.76 -10.31
CA LEU A 243 3.06 -13.94 -9.08
C LEU A 243 1.57 -13.64 -9.27
N SER A 244 1.18 -13.03 -10.38
CA SER A 244 -0.20 -12.65 -10.66
C SER A 244 -1.06 -13.89 -10.90
N ILE A 245 -2.21 -13.96 -10.22
CA ILE A 245 -3.22 -15.01 -10.34
C ILE A 245 -4.45 -14.38 -11.02
N ALA A 246 -4.41 -14.26 -12.34
CA ALA A 246 -5.36 -13.44 -13.11
C ALA A 246 -6.84 -13.74 -12.81
N HIS A 247 -7.25 -15.01 -12.77
CA HIS A 247 -8.66 -15.39 -12.53
C HIS A 247 -9.14 -15.13 -11.09
N LEU A 248 -8.23 -15.08 -10.10
CA LEU A 248 -8.54 -14.62 -8.74
C LEU A 248 -8.36 -13.12 -8.57
N LYS A 249 -7.84 -12.44 -9.61
CA LYS A 249 -7.48 -11.03 -9.57
C LYS A 249 -6.67 -10.72 -8.31
N ASN A 250 -5.57 -11.44 -8.15
CA ASN A 250 -4.73 -11.30 -6.99
C ASN A 250 -3.26 -11.54 -7.32
N VAL A 251 -2.38 -11.24 -6.38
CA VAL A 251 -0.94 -11.52 -6.47
C VAL A 251 -0.57 -12.49 -5.35
N ALA A 252 0.32 -13.43 -5.65
CA ALA A 252 0.87 -14.39 -4.70
C ALA A 252 1.95 -13.76 -3.80
N GLY A 253 2.05 -14.25 -2.56
CA GLY A 253 3.18 -13.94 -1.67
C GLY A 253 4.44 -14.76 -1.98
N PRO A 254 5.47 -14.74 -1.12
CA PRO A 254 5.53 -14.16 0.24
C PRO A 254 5.51 -12.63 0.23
N TRP A 255 5.49 -11.94 1.37
CA TRP A 255 5.66 -10.48 1.38
C TRP A 255 6.41 -9.93 2.61
N ASP A 256 7.44 -9.14 2.35
CA ASP A 256 8.11 -8.31 3.36
C ASP A 256 7.16 -7.30 4.01
N ARG A 257 6.18 -6.86 3.23
CA ARG A 257 5.18 -5.93 3.71
C ARG A 257 3.84 -6.13 3.04
N SER A 258 2.82 -6.39 3.87
CA SER A 258 1.44 -6.38 3.44
C SER A 258 0.50 -5.77 4.45
N TYR A 259 -0.55 -5.13 3.94
CA TYR A 259 -1.72 -4.79 4.71
C TYR A 259 -2.81 -5.86 4.59
N VAL A 260 -2.91 -6.61 3.49
CA VAL A 260 -4.04 -7.53 3.21
C VAL A 260 -3.66 -8.56 2.12
N TYR A 261 -4.41 -9.65 2.02
CA TYR A 261 -4.14 -10.84 1.19
C TYR A 261 -5.15 -11.06 0.02
N ASP A 262 -6.21 -10.24 -0.07
CA ASP A 262 -7.27 -10.31 -1.10
C ASP A 262 -7.47 -8.94 -1.76
N MET A 263 -6.96 -8.78 -2.98
CA MET A 263 -7.00 -7.51 -3.72
C MET A 263 -8.38 -7.15 -4.31
N GLU A 264 -9.37 -8.06 -4.31
CA GLU A 264 -10.74 -7.72 -4.73
C GLU A 264 -11.55 -7.06 -3.60
N ARG A 265 -11.10 -7.22 -2.34
CA ARG A 265 -11.72 -6.64 -1.15
C ARG A 265 -10.94 -5.48 -0.57
N TYR A 266 -9.68 -5.33 -0.95
CA TYR A 266 -8.77 -4.31 -0.47
C TYR A 266 -8.19 -3.51 -1.63
N LEU A 267 -8.20 -2.18 -1.51
CA LEU A 267 -7.67 -1.33 -2.56
C LEU A 267 -6.14 -1.32 -2.53
N SER A 268 -5.55 -2.09 -3.44
CA SER A 268 -4.12 -2.12 -3.69
C SER A 268 -3.72 -1.03 -4.67
N ILE A 269 -2.63 -0.30 -4.40
CA ILE A 269 -2.09 0.67 -5.37
C ILE A 269 -1.61 -0.03 -6.64
N PHE A 270 -1.12 -1.27 -6.55
CA PHE A 270 -0.78 -2.07 -7.74
C PHE A 270 -2.01 -2.40 -8.59
N ALA A 271 -3.19 -2.56 -7.97
CA ALA A 271 -4.43 -2.75 -8.72
C ALA A 271 -4.74 -1.58 -9.66
N LEU A 272 -4.38 -0.35 -9.28
CA LEU A 272 -4.54 0.83 -10.12
C LEU A 272 -3.60 0.79 -11.33
N HIS A 273 -2.36 0.31 -11.16
CA HIS A 273 -1.45 0.09 -12.28
C HIS A 273 -1.98 -0.97 -13.25
N ILE A 274 -2.45 -2.12 -12.72
CA ILE A 274 -3.09 -3.18 -13.51
C ILE A 274 -4.31 -2.62 -14.27
N TRP A 275 -5.17 -1.83 -13.61
CA TRP A 275 -6.30 -1.17 -14.25
C TRP A 275 -5.88 -0.38 -15.48
N THR A 276 -4.81 0.42 -15.42
CA THR A 276 -4.36 1.18 -16.60
C THR A 276 -3.87 0.31 -17.77
N LEU A 277 -3.57 -0.98 -17.55
CA LEU A 277 -3.03 -1.91 -18.54
C LEU A 277 -4.10 -2.83 -19.15
N VAL A 278 -4.97 -3.38 -18.31
CA VAL A 278 -5.98 -4.38 -18.74
C VAL A 278 -7.42 -3.88 -18.64
N GLY A 279 -7.64 -2.68 -18.09
CA GLY A 279 -8.98 -2.13 -17.86
C GLY A 279 -9.57 -2.59 -16.52
N LYS A 280 -10.65 -1.91 -16.09
CA LYS A 280 -11.24 -2.12 -14.76
C LYS A 280 -11.76 -3.55 -14.56
N THR A 281 -12.37 -4.11 -15.60
CA THR A 281 -13.04 -5.42 -15.54
C THR A 281 -12.06 -6.54 -15.24
N ASP A 282 -10.84 -6.47 -15.78
CA ASP A 282 -9.81 -7.50 -15.59
C ASP A 282 -8.85 -7.15 -14.44
N ALA A 283 -8.91 -5.92 -13.93
CA ALA A 283 -8.12 -5.49 -12.79
C ALA A 283 -8.70 -5.97 -11.45
N PRO A 284 -7.83 -6.09 -10.42
CA PRO A 284 -8.21 -6.46 -9.07
C PRO A 284 -8.82 -5.27 -8.32
N ILE A 285 -9.96 -4.79 -8.82
CA ILE A 285 -10.67 -3.60 -8.38
C ILE A 285 -12.16 -3.93 -8.33
N ASN A 286 -12.78 -3.66 -7.17
CA ASN A 286 -14.22 -3.74 -7.03
C ASN A 286 -14.92 -2.72 -7.96
N ALA A 287 -16.10 -3.08 -8.48
CA ALA A 287 -16.93 -2.16 -9.28
C ALA A 287 -17.19 -0.81 -8.58
N LYS A 288 -17.21 -0.81 -7.24
CA LYS A 288 -17.26 0.36 -6.37
C LYS A 288 -15.99 0.40 -5.50
N PRO A 289 -14.89 1.02 -5.97
CA PRO A 289 -13.61 1.00 -5.26
C PRO A 289 -13.69 1.51 -3.80
N TRP A 290 -14.61 2.44 -3.52
CA TRP A 290 -14.81 3.01 -2.20
C TRP A 290 -15.47 2.08 -1.16
N THR A 291 -15.93 0.89 -1.55
CA THR A 291 -16.42 -0.12 -0.59
C THR A 291 -15.32 -1.10 -0.16
N MET A 292 -14.11 -0.97 -0.70
CA MET A 292 -12.97 -1.81 -0.37
C MET A 292 -12.31 -1.36 0.94
N GLY A 293 -11.65 -2.29 1.65
CA GLY A 293 -10.72 -1.95 2.72
C GLY A 293 -9.56 -1.10 2.20
N HIS A 294 -9.00 -0.23 3.04
CA HIS A 294 -7.96 0.75 2.64
C HIS A 294 -8.29 1.58 1.37
N LYS A 295 -9.58 1.81 1.10
CA LYS A 295 -10.10 2.71 0.05
C LYS A 295 -9.39 4.07 -0.02
N ASP A 296 -8.85 4.58 1.09
CA ASP A 296 -8.14 5.87 1.17
C ASP A 296 -6.93 5.96 0.25
N ASP A 297 -6.33 4.82 -0.09
CA ASP A 297 -5.26 4.79 -1.07
C ASP A 297 -5.77 5.08 -2.51
N PHE A 298 -7.08 5.09 -2.77
CA PHE A 298 -7.63 5.44 -4.09
C PHE A 298 -7.36 6.89 -4.46
N ALA A 299 -7.10 7.75 -3.47
CA ALA A 299 -6.66 9.12 -3.69
C ALA A 299 -5.33 9.22 -4.47
N ILE A 300 -4.53 8.16 -4.57
CA ILE A 300 -3.32 8.14 -5.43
C ILE A 300 -3.67 8.02 -6.92
N GLY A 301 -4.86 7.55 -7.26
CA GLY A 301 -5.32 7.25 -8.61
C GLY A 301 -4.90 8.28 -9.66
N PRO A 302 -5.06 9.60 -9.44
CA PRO A 302 -4.66 10.60 -10.42
C PRO A 302 -3.18 10.53 -10.78
N ARG A 303 -2.30 10.28 -9.81
CA ARG A 303 -0.85 10.22 -10.04
C ARG A 303 -0.44 8.98 -10.82
N ILE A 304 -1.15 7.87 -10.64
CA ILE A 304 -0.98 6.66 -11.46
C ILE A 304 -1.44 6.95 -12.88
N ALA A 305 -2.65 7.51 -13.04
CA ALA A 305 -3.23 7.83 -14.33
C ALA A 305 -2.36 8.80 -15.17
N ILE A 306 -1.83 9.87 -14.56
CA ILE A 306 -0.96 10.86 -15.22
C ILE A 306 0.31 10.20 -15.79
N LEU A 307 0.87 9.24 -15.05
CA LEU A 307 2.14 8.59 -15.44
C LEU A 307 1.93 7.36 -16.32
N ALA A 308 0.74 6.77 -16.34
CA ALA A 308 0.44 5.53 -17.05
C ALA A 308 0.86 5.54 -18.54
N PRO A 309 0.64 6.60 -19.34
CA PRO A 309 1.09 6.60 -20.73
C PRO A 309 2.60 6.39 -20.92
N PHE A 310 3.41 6.80 -19.94
CA PHE A 310 4.86 6.53 -19.94
C PHE A 310 5.19 5.21 -19.24
N HIS A 311 4.58 4.95 -18.08
CA HIS A 311 4.86 3.74 -17.31
C HIS A 311 4.55 2.47 -18.11
N ASN A 312 3.43 2.46 -18.82
CA ASN A 312 2.92 1.28 -19.52
C ASN A 312 3.80 0.87 -20.70
N THR A 313 4.66 1.76 -21.23
CA THR A 313 5.63 1.40 -22.27
C THR A 313 6.80 0.59 -21.74
N LEU A 314 7.00 0.56 -20.42
CA LEU A 314 8.07 -0.14 -19.73
C LEU A 314 7.64 -1.51 -19.22
N VAL A 315 6.36 -1.87 -19.38
CA VAL A 315 5.83 -3.17 -18.95
C VAL A 315 6.15 -4.24 -19.99
N PRO A 316 6.80 -5.36 -19.63
CA PRO A 316 7.07 -6.44 -20.56
C PRO A 316 5.78 -7.03 -21.15
N LYS A 317 5.81 -7.44 -22.42
CA LYS A 317 4.66 -8.03 -23.12
C LYS A 317 4.16 -9.31 -22.42
N ASP A 318 5.07 -10.14 -21.95
CA ASP A 318 4.72 -11.40 -21.27
C ASP A 318 4.04 -11.13 -19.92
N THR A 319 4.44 -10.06 -19.20
CA THR A 319 3.73 -9.60 -18.00
C THR A 319 2.30 -9.20 -18.34
N LEU A 320 2.08 -8.42 -19.41
CA LEU A 320 0.73 -8.03 -19.81
C LEU A 320 -0.16 -9.25 -20.13
N SER A 321 0.39 -10.27 -20.78
CA SER A 321 -0.30 -11.54 -21.01
C SER A 321 -0.65 -12.26 -19.70
N ALA A 322 0.29 -12.32 -18.74
CA ALA A 322 0.09 -12.98 -17.44
C ALA A 322 -0.97 -12.28 -16.55
N LEU A 323 -1.15 -10.96 -16.72
CA LEU A 323 -2.22 -10.22 -16.04
C LEU A 323 -3.62 -10.60 -16.54
N ARG A 324 -3.74 -11.06 -17.79
CA ARG A 324 -5.03 -11.46 -18.39
C ARG A 324 -5.32 -12.94 -18.21
N ALA A 325 -4.30 -13.78 -18.20
CA ALA A 325 -4.45 -15.22 -18.06
C ALA A 325 -3.29 -15.81 -17.24
N PHE A 326 -3.64 -16.63 -16.25
CA PHE A 326 -2.63 -17.32 -15.44
C PHE A 326 -1.86 -18.32 -16.30
N PRO A 327 -0.52 -18.28 -16.35
CA PRO A 327 0.26 -19.12 -17.25
C PRO A 327 0.50 -20.55 -16.72
N GLY A 328 0.22 -20.83 -15.44
CA GLY A 328 0.60 -22.08 -14.77
C GLY A 328 -0.53 -23.11 -14.60
N PRO A 329 -0.18 -24.35 -14.21
CA PRO A 329 -1.13 -25.46 -14.07
C PRO A 329 -1.99 -25.42 -12.79
N HIS A 330 -1.54 -24.75 -11.72
CA HIS A 330 -2.21 -24.73 -10.41
C HIS A 330 -2.75 -23.34 -10.08
N ALA A 331 -3.80 -22.92 -10.78
CA ALA A 331 -4.36 -21.58 -10.60
C ALA A 331 -5.03 -21.40 -9.21
N ASN A 332 -5.51 -22.48 -8.61
CA ASN A 332 -6.41 -22.42 -7.45
C ASN A 332 -5.70 -22.44 -6.08
N LEU A 333 -4.38 -22.68 -6.03
CA LEU A 333 -3.56 -22.69 -4.81
C LEU A 333 -2.19 -22.10 -5.12
N THR A 334 -1.73 -21.18 -4.29
CA THR A 334 -0.38 -20.64 -4.33
C THR A 334 0.25 -20.71 -2.94
N ILE A 335 1.52 -21.11 -2.91
CA ILE A 335 2.33 -21.18 -1.69
C ILE A 335 3.60 -20.39 -2.00
N GLY A 336 3.74 -19.24 -1.35
CA GLY A 336 4.94 -18.42 -1.38
C GLY A 336 5.66 -18.49 -0.04
N ALA A 337 6.99 -18.54 -0.07
CA ALA A 337 7.82 -18.61 1.12
C ALA A 337 9.15 -17.90 0.90
N GLU A 338 9.64 -17.19 1.92
CA GLU A 338 10.99 -16.63 1.96
C GLU A 338 11.77 -17.15 3.17
N THR A 339 13.04 -17.47 2.94
CA THR A 339 14.00 -17.78 3.99
C THR A 339 14.75 -16.50 4.34
N PHE A 340 14.83 -16.17 5.62
CA PHE A 340 15.49 -14.96 6.09
C PHE A 340 16.37 -15.23 7.33
N SER A 341 17.36 -14.36 7.48
CA SER A 341 18.22 -14.24 8.67
C SER A 341 18.48 -12.74 8.89
N GLU A 342 17.78 -12.19 9.86
CA GLU A 342 17.74 -10.76 10.18
C GLU A 342 18.34 -10.51 11.56
N ASN A 343 18.53 -9.23 11.92
CA ASN A 343 18.97 -8.82 13.25
C ASN A 343 17.84 -8.17 14.07
N VAL A 344 16.62 -8.22 13.55
CA VAL A 344 15.39 -7.71 14.15
C VAL A 344 14.22 -8.36 13.44
N ILE A 345 13.15 -8.65 14.16
CA ILE A 345 11.94 -9.23 13.58
C ILE A 345 11.18 -8.18 12.77
N GLY A 346 10.74 -8.56 11.58
CA GLY A 346 9.72 -7.82 10.83
C GLY A 346 10.21 -7.16 9.55
N GLY A 347 11.19 -7.74 8.89
CA GLY A 347 11.65 -7.29 7.59
C GLY A 347 12.41 -5.96 7.64
N PRO A 348 12.72 -5.37 6.48
CA PRO A 348 13.27 -4.02 6.36
C PRO A 348 12.42 -2.93 7.05
N ALA A 349 11.13 -3.22 7.26
CA ALA A 349 10.17 -2.39 7.97
C ALA A 349 10.36 -2.34 9.49
N LYS A 350 10.99 -3.37 10.08
CA LYS A 350 10.97 -3.66 11.52
C LYS A 350 9.55 -3.70 12.09
N ASN A 351 8.63 -4.31 11.34
CA ASN A 351 7.22 -4.37 11.70
C ASN A 351 6.66 -5.78 11.51
N PRO A 352 6.69 -6.65 12.55
CA PRO A 352 6.19 -8.02 12.45
C PRO A 352 4.72 -8.09 12.03
N SER A 353 3.91 -7.08 12.37
CA SER A 353 2.48 -7.08 12.04
C SER A 353 2.20 -6.95 10.53
N SER A 354 3.17 -6.50 9.73
CA SER A 354 3.05 -6.42 8.26
C SER A 354 3.96 -7.40 7.53
N PHE A 355 4.83 -8.11 8.24
CA PHE A 355 5.83 -9.02 7.67
C PHE A 355 5.24 -10.43 7.52
N ASN A 356 5.23 -10.95 6.29
CA ASN A 356 4.49 -12.16 5.91
C ASN A 356 5.37 -13.13 5.12
N PRO A 357 6.32 -13.80 5.80
CA PRO A 357 7.38 -14.53 5.11
C PRO A 357 6.92 -15.81 4.40
N PRO A 358 5.91 -16.54 4.90
CA PRO A 358 5.15 -17.45 4.07
C PRO A 358 3.71 -17.01 3.93
N VAL A 359 3.19 -17.07 2.70
CA VAL A 359 1.79 -16.80 2.39
C VAL A 359 1.25 -17.92 1.53
N VAL A 360 0.13 -18.49 1.96
CA VAL A 360 -0.64 -19.46 1.20
C VAL A 360 -1.95 -18.83 0.81
N GLN A 361 -2.32 -18.89 -0.46
CA GLN A 361 -3.60 -18.37 -0.95
C GLN A 361 -4.32 -19.40 -1.81
N TRP A 362 -5.65 -19.44 -1.73
CA TRP A 362 -6.46 -20.36 -2.52
C TRP A 362 -7.78 -19.74 -2.97
N SER A 363 -8.32 -20.26 -4.07
CA SER A 363 -9.65 -19.92 -4.56
C SER A 363 -10.72 -20.46 -3.63
N ARG A 364 -11.70 -19.64 -3.22
CA ARG A 364 -12.91 -20.08 -2.53
C ARG A 364 -14.08 -20.23 -3.50
N LYS A 365 -15.10 -21.00 -3.11
CA LYS A 365 -16.31 -21.23 -3.91
C LYS A 365 -17.10 -19.95 -4.20
N ASP A 366 -16.98 -18.92 -3.36
CA ASP A 366 -17.58 -17.59 -3.55
C ASP A 366 -16.69 -16.64 -4.38
N ALA A 367 -15.66 -17.16 -5.05
CA ALA A 367 -14.64 -16.42 -5.79
C ALA A 367 -13.77 -15.48 -4.94
N SER A 368 -13.89 -15.50 -3.60
CA SER A 368 -12.96 -14.77 -2.74
C SER A 368 -11.64 -15.51 -2.55
N VAL A 369 -10.63 -14.81 -2.04
CA VAL A 369 -9.32 -15.41 -1.77
C VAL A 369 -9.25 -15.86 -0.31
N GLY A 370 -9.03 -17.15 -0.12
CA GLY A 370 -8.57 -17.67 1.16
C GLY A 370 -7.09 -17.45 1.34
N TRP A 371 -6.66 -17.18 2.57
CA TRP A 371 -5.26 -16.94 2.87
C TRP A 371 -4.84 -17.48 4.24
N LEU A 372 -3.56 -17.85 4.33
CA LEU A 372 -2.84 -18.22 5.54
C LEU A 372 -1.45 -17.58 5.50
N THR A 373 -0.98 -17.08 6.64
CA THR A 373 0.38 -16.55 6.80
C THR A 373 0.94 -16.93 8.17
N LEU A 374 2.27 -17.00 8.29
CA LEU A 374 2.94 -17.10 9.59
C LEU A 374 3.11 -15.71 10.19
N TYR A 375 2.68 -15.52 11.44
CA TYR A 375 3.05 -14.35 12.22
C TYR A 375 4.52 -14.48 12.63
N ALA A 376 5.38 -13.60 12.11
CA ALA A 376 6.82 -13.67 12.36
C ALA A 376 7.16 -13.42 13.85
N GLN A 377 7.82 -14.39 14.47
CA GLN A 377 8.22 -14.35 15.90
C GLN A 377 9.72 -14.54 16.10
N THR A 378 10.48 -14.77 15.04
CA THR A 378 11.92 -15.09 15.07
C THR A 378 12.71 -14.20 14.12
N GLU A 379 14.00 -14.07 14.38
CA GLU A 379 14.96 -13.36 13.52
C GLU A 379 15.53 -14.26 12.41
N GLU A 380 15.31 -15.58 12.50
CA GLU A 380 15.70 -16.54 11.46
C GLU A 380 14.56 -17.54 11.19
N LEU A 381 14.28 -17.76 9.91
CA LEU A 381 13.32 -18.74 9.40
C LEU A 381 13.89 -19.38 8.14
N ARG A 382 13.89 -20.71 8.09
CA ARG A 382 14.01 -21.45 6.83
C ARG A 382 12.61 -21.87 6.39
N ALA A 383 12.21 -21.40 5.21
CA ALA A 383 10.91 -21.69 4.64
C ALA A 383 11.05 -22.22 3.22
N VAL A 384 10.41 -23.35 2.95
CA VAL A 384 10.44 -24.03 1.66
C VAL A 384 9.01 -24.26 1.19
N ALA A 385 8.67 -23.68 0.05
CA ALA A 385 7.43 -23.95 -0.67
C ALA A 385 7.69 -25.02 -1.75
N SER A 386 6.81 -26.01 -1.82
CA SER A 386 6.79 -27.04 -2.86
C SER A 386 5.34 -27.41 -3.20
N ASP A 387 5.13 -28.34 -4.13
CA ASP A 387 3.78 -28.68 -4.59
C ASP A 387 2.89 -29.15 -3.43
N GLY A 388 1.88 -28.34 -3.10
CA GLY A 388 0.96 -28.56 -1.98
C GLY A 388 1.58 -28.51 -0.58
N ILE A 389 2.87 -28.18 -0.42
CA ILE A 389 3.56 -28.29 0.88
C ILE A 389 4.29 -26.98 1.23
N LEU A 390 4.08 -26.52 2.47
CA LEU A 390 4.88 -25.49 3.12
C LEU A 390 5.65 -26.10 4.29
N ALA A 391 6.97 -26.11 4.22
CA ALA A 391 7.85 -26.57 5.30
C ALA A 391 8.59 -25.40 5.93
N LEU A 392 8.54 -25.30 7.26
CA LEU A 392 9.12 -24.22 8.04
C LEU A 392 10.02 -24.79 9.15
N GLU A 393 11.15 -24.13 9.39
CA GLU A 393 12.10 -24.45 10.45
C GLU A 393 12.62 -23.15 11.10
N TYR A 394 12.74 -23.14 12.42
CA TYR A 394 13.40 -22.06 13.17
C TYR A 394 14.81 -22.50 13.59
N PRO A 395 15.88 -22.15 12.87
CA PRO A 395 17.22 -22.65 13.16
C PRO A 395 17.76 -22.27 14.54
N GLN A 396 17.37 -21.10 15.05
CA GLN A 396 17.70 -20.62 16.40
C GLN A 396 16.61 -20.94 17.44
N GLY A 397 15.59 -21.71 17.04
CA GLY A 397 14.50 -22.10 17.92
C GLY A 397 14.90 -23.20 18.91
N ASN A 398 14.07 -23.39 19.93
CA ASN A 398 14.21 -24.36 21.00
C ASN A 398 12.83 -24.93 21.42
N GLU A 399 12.78 -25.70 22.49
CA GLU A 399 11.53 -26.30 23.02
C GLU A 399 10.45 -25.29 23.45
N THR A 400 10.78 -24.01 23.63
CA THR A 400 9.78 -22.96 23.93
C THR A 400 9.23 -22.29 22.67
N SER A 401 9.69 -22.69 21.48
CA SER A 401 9.30 -22.06 20.22
C SER A 401 7.88 -22.44 19.80
N THR A 402 7.21 -21.49 19.16
CA THR A 402 5.84 -21.67 18.65
C THR A 402 5.71 -21.19 17.20
N PHE A 403 4.95 -21.91 16.39
CA PHE A 403 4.51 -21.45 15.07
C PHE A 403 3.09 -20.92 15.16
N THR A 404 2.90 -19.64 14.87
CA THR A 404 1.61 -18.95 14.95
C THR A 404 1.13 -18.59 13.55
N PHE A 405 0.02 -19.19 13.10
CA PHE A 405 -0.56 -18.95 11.79
C PHE A 405 -1.83 -18.12 11.88
N LEU A 406 -1.91 -17.10 11.04
CA LEU A 406 -3.11 -16.30 10.84
C LEU A 406 -3.84 -16.82 9.60
N VAL A 407 -5.14 -17.08 9.72
CA VAL A 407 -5.96 -17.64 8.64
C VAL A 407 -7.24 -16.82 8.45
N GLY A 408 -7.43 -16.24 7.26
CA GLY A 408 -8.55 -15.35 6.99
C GLY A 408 -9.92 -16.03 7.02
N GLN A 409 -10.95 -15.35 7.55
CA GLN A 409 -12.35 -15.80 7.52
C GLN A 409 -13.11 -15.31 6.28
N THR A 410 -14.27 -15.92 6.00
CA THR A 410 -15.34 -15.30 5.19
C THR A 410 -16.69 -15.47 5.88
N ARG A 411 -17.47 -14.39 5.92
CA ARG A 411 -18.82 -14.33 6.53
C ARG A 411 -19.93 -14.97 5.68
N ALA A 412 -19.68 -15.32 4.41
CA ALA A 412 -20.72 -15.79 3.48
C ALA A 412 -20.37 -17.15 2.86
N ALA A 413 -21.24 -18.13 3.12
CA ALA A 413 -21.53 -19.33 2.33
C ALA A 413 -20.41 -20.35 2.00
N GLY A 414 -20.59 -21.56 2.53
CA GLY A 414 -20.12 -22.82 1.93
C GLY A 414 -18.64 -23.14 2.15
N ARG A 415 -18.36 -24.20 2.92
CA ARG A 415 -17.01 -24.75 3.11
C ARG A 415 -16.41 -25.12 1.74
N GLY A 416 -15.57 -24.25 1.18
CA GLY A 416 -14.36 -24.69 0.49
C GLY A 416 -13.38 -25.01 1.60
N THR A 417 -13.28 -26.28 1.97
CA THR A 417 -12.46 -26.70 3.11
C THR A 417 -11.04 -26.91 2.59
N LEU A 418 -10.14 -25.96 2.82
CA LEU A 418 -8.72 -26.27 2.72
C LEU A 418 -8.38 -27.20 3.90
N ARG A 419 -8.00 -28.44 3.61
CA ARG A 419 -7.47 -29.33 4.65
C ARG A 419 -5.98 -29.02 4.78
N ALA A 420 -5.64 -28.32 5.85
CA ALA A 420 -4.25 -28.20 6.28
C ALA A 420 -3.96 -29.31 7.28
N GLY A 421 -3.18 -30.30 6.86
CA GLY A 421 -2.63 -31.34 7.73
C GLY A 421 -1.26 -30.90 8.24
N ALA A 422 -1.09 -30.74 9.55
CA ALA A 422 0.22 -30.54 10.15
C ALA A 422 0.86 -31.91 10.43
N MET A 423 1.85 -32.32 9.64
CA MET A 423 2.76 -33.40 10.05
C MET A 423 3.82 -32.76 10.93
N SER A 424 3.60 -32.81 12.25
CA SER A 424 4.52 -32.22 13.22
C SER A 424 4.91 -33.23 14.27
N ARG A 425 6.13 -33.11 14.78
CA ARG A 425 6.47 -33.51 16.14
C ARG A 425 6.06 -32.36 17.07
N ALA A 426 4.79 -31.94 17.10
CA ALA A 426 4.29 -30.80 17.89
C ALA A 426 2.88 -31.07 18.43
N SER A 427 2.59 -30.66 19.66
CA SER A 427 1.25 -30.78 20.26
C SER A 427 0.37 -29.60 19.84
N LYS A 428 -0.80 -29.88 19.26
CA LYS A 428 -1.75 -28.86 18.81
C LYS A 428 -2.55 -28.28 19.97
N SER A 429 -2.40 -26.99 20.26
CA SER A 429 -3.33 -26.23 21.09
C SER A 429 -4.15 -25.30 20.20
N VAL A 430 -5.47 -25.52 20.09
CA VAL A 430 -6.37 -24.59 19.40
C VAL A 430 -6.96 -23.64 20.43
N SER A 431 -6.51 -22.39 20.44
CA SER A 431 -7.22 -21.30 21.13
C SER A 431 -7.97 -20.48 20.07
N GLY A 432 -9.25 -20.75 19.88
CA GLY A 432 -10.10 -19.88 19.08
C GLY A 432 -10.45 -18.62 19.85
N SER A 433 -9.57 -17.60 19.86
CA SER A 433 -10.00 -16.24 20.23
C SER A 433 -10.75 -15.63 19.06
N ARG A 434 -12.00 -15.22 19.29
CA ARG A 434 -12.65 -14.23 18.42
C ARG A 434 -12.01 -12.89 18.76
N ASP A 435 -10.91 -12.56 18.13
CA ASP A 435 -10.46 -11.16 18.14
C ASP A 435 -11.30 -10.38 17.12
N ILE A 436 -12.40 -9.82 17.62
CA ILE A 436 -12.99 -8.65 16.97
C ILE A 436 -11.96 -7.53 17.12
N CYS A 437 -11.50 -7.01 15.99
CA CYS A 437 -10.60 -5.87 15.88
C CYS A 437 -11.11 -4.70 16.73
N ASN A 438 -10.71 -4.63 18.00
CA ASN A 438 -10.85 -3.43 18.78
C ASN A 438 -9.84 -2.44 18.21
N LEU A 439 -10.35 -1.51 17.38
CA LEU A 439 -9.82 -0.18 17.13
C LEU A 439 -8.48 0.07 17.86
N LEU A 440 -7.36 -0.16 17.16
CA LEU A 440 -6.02 0.46 17.32
C LEU A 440 -4.79 -0.47 17.27
N THR A 441 -4.87 -1.81 17.25
CA THR A 441 -3.63 -2.63 17.38
C THR A 441 -3.48 -3.92 16.56
N CYS A 442 -4.45 -4.33 15.74
CA CYS A 442 -4.19 -5.40 14.76
C CYS A 442 -3.90 -4.82 13.38
N CYS A 443 -2.89 -5.37 12.70
CA CYS A 443 -2.73 -5.13 11.28
C CYS A 443 -3.95 -5.68 10.55
N CYS A 444 -4.31 -5.01 9.47
CA CYS A 444 -4.87 -5.69 8.31
C CYS A 444 -6.40 -5.96 8.34
N ASP A 445 -7.27 -5.03 8.80
CA ASP A 445 -8.74 -4.86 8.55
C ASP A 445 -9.67 -6.10 8.36
N PHE A 446 -9.20 -7.31 8.66
CA PHE A 446 -9.80 -8.58 8.28
C PHE A 446 -9.97 -9.47 9.50
N GLU A 447 -11.09 -10.19 9.54
CA GLU A 447 -11.31 -11.23 10.55
C GLU A 447 -10.45 -12.45 10.21
N PHE A 448 -9.68 -12.93 11.20
CA PHE A 448 -8.85 -14.13 11.06
C PHE A 448 -8.97 -15.04 12.28
N TRP A 449 -8.56 -16.30 12.10
CA TRP A 449 -8.29 -17.23 13.19
C TRP A 449 -6.79 -17.29 13.44
N ASN A 450 -6.43 -17.43 14.72
CA ASN A 450 -5.06 -17.69 15.12
C ASN A 450 -4.90 -19.17 15.49
N PHE A 451 -3.91 -19.84 14.90
CA PHE A 451 -3.53 -21.21 15.23
C PHE A 451 -2.07 -21.25 15.68
N THR A 452 -1.84 -21.63 16.94
CA THR A 452 -0.50 -21.75 17.51
C THR A 452 -0.13 -23.21 17.74
N TYR A 453 1.05 -23.60 17.25
CA TYR A 453 1.65 -24.92 17.43
C TYR A 453 2.92 -24.78 18.26
N GLY A 454 2.95 -25.41 19.43
CA GLY A 454 4.13 -25.44 20.31
C GLY A 454 4.90 -26.74 20.18
N MET A 455 6.19 -26.69 20.48
CA MET A 455 7.03 -27.88 20.56
C MET A 455 6.54 -28.83 21.68
N PRO A 456 6.68 -30.16 21.54
CA PRO A 456 6.37 -31.11 22.60
C PRO A 456 7.31 -30.90 23.78
N GLU A 457 6.79 -31.09 24.98
CA GLU A 457 7.59 -31.02 26.21
C GLU A 457 8.78 -32.00 26.15
N GLY A 458 9.98 -31.49 26.46
CA GLY A 458 11.23 -32.26 26.44
C GLY A 458 11.81 -32.53 25.04
N SER A 459 11.33 -31.85 23.99
CA SER A 459 11.89 -31.99 22.65
C SER A 459 13.18 -31.17 22.46
N GLY A 460 14.32 -31.85 22.26
CA GLY A 460 15.62 -31.21 22.00
C GLY A 460 15.94 -30.95 20.51
N GLY A 461 14.96 -31.13 19.62
CA GLY A 461 15.15 -30.97 18.17
C GLY A 461 14.95 -29.53 17.70
N ILE A 462 15.49 -29.19 16.53
CA ILE A 462 15.23 -27.90 15.87
C ILE A 462 13.71 -27.79 15.60
N PRO A 463 13.05 -26.69 15.99
CA PRO A 463 11.62 -26.52 15.76
C PRO A 463 11.29 -26.51 14.27
N GLN A 464 10.37 -27.38 13.87
CA GLN A 464 9.94 -27.55 12.49
C GLN A 464 8.46 -27.87 12.39
N ILE A 465 7.81 -27.38 11.34
CA ILE A 465 6.43 -27.70 10.98
C ILE A 465 6.28 -27.82 9.47
N SER A 466 5.53 -28.83 9.03
CA SER A 466 5.13 -28.99 7.63
C SER A 466 3.63 -28.98 7.51
N LEU A 467 3.11 -28.11 6.64
CA LEU A 467 1.69 -28.03 6.29
C LEU A 467 1.50 -28.61 4.89
N SER A 468 0.63 -29.62 4.76
CA SER A 468 0.16 -30.12 3.47
C SER A 468 -1.22 -29.52 3.16
N PHE A 469 -1.43 -29.13 1.90
CA PHE A 469 -2.61 -28.45 1.41
C PHE A 469 -3.25 -29.23 0.26
N GLU A 470 -4.50 -29.62 0.44
CA GLU A 470 -5.33 -30.22 -0.59
C GLU A 470 -6.58 -29.35 -0.82
N LEU A 471 -6.86 -29.05 -2.09
CA LEU A 471 -8.10 -28.38 -2.49
C LEU A 471 -9.19 -29.44 -2.71
N GLU A 472 -10.32 -29.29 -2.01
CA GLU A 472 -11.53 -30.11 -2.18
C GLU A 472 -12.37 -29.72 -3.42
#